data_AF-A0A5C6CEX2-F1
#
_entry.id   AF-A0A5C6CEX2-F1
#
_cell.length_a   1.000
_cell.length_b   1.000
_cell.length_c   1.000
_cell.angle_alpha   90.00
_cell.angle_beta   90.00
_cell.angle_gamma   90.00
#
_symmetry.space_group_name_H-M   'P 1'
#
loop_
_entity.id
_entity.type
_entity.pdbx_description
1 polymer ?
#
loop_
_entity_poly.entity_id
_entity_poly.type
_entity_poly.pdbx_seq_one_letter_code
_entity_poly.pdbx_strand_id
1 'polypeptide(L)'
;MKSRKNRSGFSLLEFLAVVTILGIIAAIIIPRVIVSNDTAKQRVRDHHKATINATVERWYIDKGTWPKNNLSDIGVDKSYFPDGVPLNPVDNKEYSLNATTHRVN
;
A
#
# COMPACT_ATOMS: atom_id res chain seq x y z
N MET A 1 -16.09 -61.76 25.64
CA MET A 1 -15.07 -60.77 26.08
C MET A 1 -15.42 -59.42 25.47
N LYS A 2 -15.70 -58.40 26.28
CA LYS A 2 -16.18 -57.08 25.80
C LYS A 2 -14.98 -56.12 25.71
N SER A 3 -14.54 -55.83 24.48
CA SER A 3 -13.45 -54.89 24.20
C SER A 3 -13.86 -53.46 24.62
N ARG A 4 -13.12 -52.86 25.56
CA ARG A 4 -13.28 -51.44 25.91
C ARG A 4 -12.66 -50.60 24.81
N LYS A 5 -13.49 -49.97 23.98
CA LYS A 5 -13.05 -48.89 23.08
C LYS A 5 -12.47 -47.76 23.94
N ASN A 6 -11.17 -47.52 23.83
CA ASN A 6 -10.52 -46.35 24.41
C ASN A 6 -11.18 -45.10 23.82
N ARG A 7 -11.83 -44.30 24.67
CA ARG A 7 -12.30 -42.97 24.30
C ARG A 7 -11.08 -42.06 24.25
N SER A 8 -10.54 -41.81 23.07
CA SER A 8 -9.58 -40.73 22.81
C SER A 8 -10.36 -39.41 22.74
N GLY A 9 -10.69 -38.88 23.92
CA GLY A 9 -11.39 -37.61 24.07
C GLY A 9 -10.40 -36.48 24.27
N PHE A 10 -10.44 -35.52 23.35
CA PHE A 10 -9.81 -34.21 23.45
C PHE A 10 -10.06 -33.59 24.84
N SER A 11 -8.99 -33.26 25.58
CA SER A 11 -9.12 -32.63 26.89
C SER A 11 -9.31 -31.12 26.73
N LEU A 12 -10.21 -30.53 27.54
CA LEU A 12 -10.39 -29.07 27.59
C LEU A 12 -9.09 -28.34 27.92
N LEU A 13 -8.24 -28.94 28.76
CA LEU A 13 -6.93 -28.37 29.10
C LEU A 13 -5.98 -28.37 27.89
N GLU A 14 -6.06 -29.38 27.03
CA GLU A 14 -5.26 -29.48 25.82
C GLU A 14 -5.65 -28.40 24.82
N PHE A 15 -6.96 -28.18 24.64
CA PHE A 15 -7.45 -27.08 23.82
C PHE A 15 -7.10 -25.72 24.41
N LEU A 16 -7.24 -25.54 25.73
CA LEU A 16 -6.90 -24.32 26.42
C LEU A 16 -5.41 -23.97 26.21
N ALA A 17 -4.52 -24.93 26.40
CA ALA A 17 -3.09 -24.74 26.18
C ALA A 17 -2.80 -24.31 24.73
N VAL A 18 -3.44 -24.94 23.73
CA VAL A 18 -3.27 -24.59 22.32
C VAL A 18 -3.73 -23.16 22.02
N VAL A 19 -4.95 -22.76 22.43
CA VAL A 19 -5.45 -21.40 22.15
C VAL A 19 -4.67 -20.34 22.91
N THR A 20 -4.16 -20.65 24.11
CA THR A 20 -3.26 -19.74 24.86
C THR A 20 -1.96 -19.52 24.10
N ILE A 21 -1.30 -20.58 23.63
CA ILE A 21 -0.05 -20.46 22.85
C ILE A 21 -0.30 -19.70 21.55
N LEU A 22 -1.39 -20.01 20.82
CA LEU A 22 -1.77 -19.29 19.60
C LEU A 22 -2.05 -17.81 19.86
N GLY A 23 -2.71 -17.47 20.98
CA GLY A 23 -2.98 -16.08 21.37
C GLY A 23 -1.70 -15.28 21.65
N ILE A 24 -0.73 -15.88 22.36
CA ILE A 24 0.57 -15.24 22.64
C ILE A 24 1.34 -14.99 21.33
N ILE A 25 1.40 -16.00 20.45
CA ILE A 25 2.08 -15.88 19.15
C ILE A 25 1.41 -14.82 18.28
N ALA A 26 0.07 -14.83 18.20
CA ALA A 26 -0.69 -13.86 17.42
C ALA A 26 -0.46 -12.42 17.89
N ALA A 27 -0.44 -12.19 19.21
CA ALA A 27 -0.21 -10.86 19.80
C ALA A 27 1.16 -10.26 19.40
N ILE A 28 2.18 -11.08 19.21
CA ILE A 28 3.53 -10.64 18.83
C ILE A 28 3.65 -10.46 17.30
N ILE A 29 3.10 -11.38 16.51
CA ILE A 29 3.30 -11.41 15.05
C ILE A 29 2.46 -10.37 14.32
N ILE A 30 1.17 -10.22 14.67
CA ILE A 30 0.22 -9.33 13.98
C ILE A 30 0.73 -7.87 13.86
N PRO A 31 1.20 -7.19 14.94
CA PRO A 31 1.60 -5.79 14.83
C PRO A 31 2.81 -5.58 13.90
N ARG A 32 3.72 -6.57 13.79
CA ARG A 32 4.91 -6.46 12.92
C ARG A 32 4.55 -6.43 11.44
N VAL A 33 3.53 -7.19 11.02
CA VAL A 33 3.11 -7.29 9.61
C VAL A 33 2.42 -6.02 9.13
N ILE A 34 1.66 -5.34 9.99
CA ILE A 34 0.90 -4.14 9.64
C ILE A 34 1.86 -2.96 9.37
N VAL A 35 2.83 -2.72 10.26
CA VAL A 35 3.78 -1.59 10.14
C VAL A 35 4.62 -1.66 8.85
N SER A 36 4.97 -2.87 8.41
CA SER A 36 5.74 -3.07 7.17
C SER A 36 4.97 -2.65 5.93
N ASN A 37 3.66 -2.93 5.87
CA ASN A 37 2.81 -2.56 4.75
C ASN A 37 2.59 -1.05 4.65
N ASP A 38 2.34 -0.38 5.78
CA ASP A 38 2.13 1.07 5.78
C ASP A 38 3.38 1.84 5.36
N THR A 39 4.55 1.41 5.86
CA THR A 39 5.84 2.00 5.47
C THR A 39 6.12 1.79 3.99
N ALA A 40 5.81 0.61 3.45
CA ALA A 40 5.99 0.32 2.02
C ALA A 40 5.10 1.24 1.16
N LYS A 41 3.82 1.38 1.52
CA LYS A 41 2.89 2.29 0.82
C LYS A 41 3.37 3.74 0.85
N GLN A 42 3.87 4.22 1.99
CA GLN A 42 4.43 5.57 2.10
C GLN A 42 5.63 5.78 1.19
N ARG A 43 6.57 4.83 1.14
CA ARG A 43 7.74 4.90 0.25
C ARG A 43 7.33 4.90 -1.23
N VAL A 44 6.36 4.07 -1.61
CA VAL A 44 5.83 4.05 -2.99
C VAL A 44 5.15 5.37 -3.32
N ARG A 45 4.36 5.94 -2.41
CA ARG A 45 3.73 7.25 -2.59
C ARG A 45 4.78 8.34 -2.82
N ASP A 46 5.84 8.36 -2.03
CA ASP A 46 6.89 9.38 -2.14
C ASP A 46 7.68 9.21 -3.45
N HIS A 47 7.90 7.97 -3.89
CA HIS A 47 8.44 7.67 -5.20
C HIS A 47 7.52 8.18 -6.34
N HIS A 48 6.21 7.88 -6.29
CA HIS A 48 5.25 8.39 -7.27
C HIS A 48 5.27 9.92 -7.36
N LYS A 49 5.29 10.63 -6.22
CA LYS A 49 5.41 12.09 -6.18
C LYS A 49 6.68 12.59 -6.87
N ALA A 50 7.82 11.95 -6.60
CA ALA A 50 9.09 12.31 -7.23
C ALA A 50 9.04 12.09 -8.75
N THR A 51 8.52 10.95 -9.20
CA THR A 51 8.36 10.64 -10.63
C THR A 51 7.43 11.64 -11.31
N ILE A 52 6.26 11.92 -10.72
CA ILE A 52 5.31 12.88 -11.30
C ILE A 52 5.93 14.27 -11.40
N ASN A 53 6.60 14.75 -10.34
CA ASN A 53 7.26 16.06 -10.37
C ASN A 53 8.33 16.15 -11.46
N ALA A 54 9.16 15.11 -11.63
CA ALA A 54 10.17 15.07 -12.70
C ALA A 54 9.54 15.07 -14.10
N THR A 55 8.44 14.33 -14.28
CA THR A 55 7.70 14.30 -15.55
C THR A 55 7.02 15.63 -15.86
N VAL A 56 6.48 16.31 -14.84
CA VAL A 56 5.86 17.65 -14.96
C VAL A 56 6.92 18.71 -15.30
N GLU A 57 8.10 18.65 -14.70
CA GLU A 57 9.24 19.50 -15.05
C GLU A 57 9.67 19.28 -16.51
N ARG A 58 9.74 18.02 -16.94
CA ARG A 58 10.01 17.68 -18.35
C ARG A 58 8.97 18.27 -19.30
N TRP A 59 7.68 18.16 -18.97
CA TRP A 59 6.62 18.75 -19.77
C TRP A 59 6.78 20.26 -19.93
N TYR A 60 7.15 20.96 -18.85
CA TYR A 60 7.43 22.40 -18.91
C TYR A 60 8.60 22.72 -19.84
N ILE A 61 9.67 21.91 -19.83
CA ILE A 61 10.82 22.06 -20.74
C ILE A 61 10.39 21.87 -22.21
N ASP A 62 9.54 20.86 -22.48
CA ASP A 62 9.16 20.48 -23.84
C ASP A 62 8.05 21.37 -24.44
N LYS A 63 7.12 21.87 -23.61
CA LYS A 63 5.95 22.65 -24.05
C LYS A 63 5.99 24.12 -23.68
N GLY A 64 6.86 24.52 -22.75
CA GLY A 64 6.94 25.89 -22.22
C GLY A 64 5.78 26.29 -21.30
N THR A 65 4.86 25.37 -21.00
CA THR A 65 3.70 25.60 -20.13
C THR A 65 3.56 24.49 -19.12
N TRP A 66 3.00 24.78 -17.94
CA TRP A 66 2.72 23.77 -16.94
C TRP A 66 1.49 22.95 -17.32
N PRO A 67 1.46 21.64 -17.00
CA PRO A 67 0.28 20.83 -17.21
C PRO A 67 -0.83 21.24 -16.23
N LYS A 68 -2.06 20.82 -16.53
CA LYS A 68 -3.22 21.11 -15.68
C LYS A 68 -3.02 20.54 -14.27
N ASN A 69 -3.60 21.21 -13.28
CA ASN A 69 -3.43 20.81 -11.87
C ASN A 69 -3.93 19.38 -11.58
N ASN A 70 -4.89 18.89 -12.33
CA ASN A 70 -5.42 17.53 -12.22
C ASN A 70 -4.71 16.52 -13.14
N LEU A 71 -3.59 16.91 -13.76
CA LEU A 71 -2.76 16.08 -14.62
C LEU A 71 -3.49 15.43 -15.81
N SER A 72 -4.70 15.89 -16.17
CA SER A 72 -5.52 15.24 -17.21
C SER A 72 -5.00 15.41 -18.63
N ASP A 73 -4.11 16.37 -18.86
CA ASP A 73 -3.43 16.59 -20.13
C ASP A 73 -2.18 15.73 -20.27
N ILE A 74 -1.28 15.78 -19.28
CA ILE A 74 -0.05 14.98 -19.28
C ILE A 74 -0.33 13.50 -19.06
N GLY A 75 -1.38 13.16 -18.32
CA GLY A 75 -1.72 11.78 -17.97
C GLY A 75 -2.29 10.93 -19.11
N VAL A 76 -2.79 11.56 -20.18
CA VAL A 76 -3.20 10.86 -21.41
C VAL A 76 -2.06 10.72 -22.42
N ASP A 77 -0.99 11.50 -22.25
CA ASP A 77 0.16 11.48 -23.15
C ASP A 77 1.12 10.35 -22.75
N LYS A 78 1.11 9.29 -23.56
CA LYS A 78 1.97 8.10 -23.37
C LYS A 78 3.47 8.41 -23.44
N SER A 79 3.87 9.57 -23.98
CA SER A 79 5.26 9.99 -23.98
C SER A 79 5.77 10.37 -22.58
N TYR A 80 4.86 10.77 -21.69
CA TYR A 80 5.16 11.22 -20.33
C TYR A 80 4.74 10.17 -19.29
N PHE A 81 3.56 9.57 -19.49
CA PHE A 81 3.04 8.50 -18.67
C PHE A 81 2.61 7.31 -19.54
N PRO A 82 3.52 6.38 -19.86
CA PRO A 82 3.20 5.24 -20.74
C PRO A 82 2.10 4.35 -20.17
N ASP A 83 2.07 4.20 -18.84
CA ASP A 83 1.09 3.40 -18.08
C ASP A 83 -0.01 4.25 -17.42
N GLY A 84 -0.06 5.55 -17.73
CA GLY A 84 -0.92 6.52 -17.05
C GLY A 84 -0.36 7.04 -15.72
N VAL A 85 -1.03 8.02 -15.14
CA VAL A 85 -0.63 8.59 -13.83
C VAL A 85 -0.98 7.57 -12.74
N PRO A 86 -0.01 7.17 -11.89
CA PRO A 86 -0.29 6.21 -10.84
C PRO A 86 -1.18 6.82 -9.76
N LEU A 87 -2.00 5.98 -9.12
CA LEU A 87 -2.79 6.37 -7.95
C LEU A 87 -1.94 6.35 -6.67
N ASN A 88 -2.38 7.09 -5.66
CA ASN A 88 -1.74 7.06 -4.36
C ASN A 88 -2.01 5.71 -3.66
N PRO A 89 -0.96 4.93 -3.29
CA PRO A 89 -1.12 3.60 -2.70
C PRO A 89 -1.69 3.59 -1.26
N VAL A 90 -1.79 4.77 -0.61
CA VAL A 90 -2.32 4.89 0.76
C VAL A 90 -3.85 5.03 0.74
N ASP A 91 -4.38 5.88 -0.13
CA ASP A 91 -5.80 6.28 -0.15
C ASP A 91 -6.49 6.10 -1.52
N ASN A 92 -5.79 5.54 -2.52
CA ASN A 92 -6.27 5.28 -3.88
C ASN A 92 -6.80 6.52 -4.62
N LYS A 93 -6.39 7.72 -4.20
CA LYS A 93 -6.76 8.97 -4.89
C LYS A 93 -5.76 9.33 -5.97
N GLU A 94 -6.22 10.12 -6.93
CA GLU A 94 -5.39 10.75 -7.95
C GLU A 94 -4.51 11.85 -7.34
N TYR A 95 -3.34 12.06 -7.92
CA TYR A 95 -2.46 13.17 -7.56
C TYR A 95 -2.91 14.46 -8.24
N SER A 96 -2.72 15.58 -7.54
CA SER A 96 -2.95 16.92 -8.08
C SER A 96 -1.75 17.82 -7.80
N LEU A 97 -1.41 18.68 -8.76
CA LEU A 97 -0.42 19.72 -8.58
C LEU A 97 -0.99 20.88 -7.77
N ASN A 98 -0.16 21.42 -6.89
CA ASN A 98 -0.43 22.70 -6.26
C ASN A 98 -0.39 23.82 -7.32
N ALA A 99 -1.42 24.68 -7.33
CA ALA A 99 -1.57 25.74 -8.33
C ALA A 99 -0.44 26.78 -8.30
N THR A 100 0.26 26.92 -7.18
CA THR A 100 1.33 27.91 -6.99
C THR A 100 2.72 27.30 -7.15
N THR A 101 2.94 26.09 -6.62
CA THR A 101 4.27 25.47 -6.66
C THR A 101 4.47 24.52 -7.85
N HIS A 102 3.40 24.14 -8.54
CA HIS A 102 3.40 23.15 -9.63
C HIS A 102 3.99 21.80 -9.23
N ARG A 103 3.92 21.44 -7.94
CA ARG A 103 4.40 20.17 -7.39
C ARG A 103 3.27 19.38 -6.73
N VAL A 104 3.41 18.06 -6.73
CA VAL A 104 2.58 17.14 -5.96
C VAL A 104 3.09 17.08 -4.52
N ASN A 105 2.20 17.33 -3.55
CA ASN A 105 2.49 17.30 -2.11
C ASN A 105 2.03 16.03 -1.42
#